data_AF-A0A0P6XNP2-F1
#
_entry.id   AF-A0A0P6XNP2-F1
#
_cell.length_a   1.000
_cell.length_b   1.000
_cell.length_c   1.000
_cell.angle_alpha   90.00
_cell.angle_beta   90.00
_cell.angle_gamma   90.00
#
_symmetry.space_group_name_H-M   'P 1'
#
loop_
_entity.id
_entity.type
_entity.pdbx_description
1 polymer ?
#
loop_
_entity_poly.entity_id
_entity_poly.type
_entity_poly.pdbx_seq_one_letter_code
_entity_poly.pdbx_strand_id
1 'polypeptide(L)'
;MDTKSAFDLLQRSLQDLCDAFNQKKFFPLLEADVAAYLYYRLLENGCPLSEIYSETRLCGVSRGERKFDLVIGQANTTPGCVQPVLVVQIKAFQRWGHSPQQHRRRFKSVLSEDIESLKQISGILQDGRAEVIADFVFTSQSSGYLSGKWNGRIRRDILAELCREANIALFWIRPDRQDQMEMERIV
;
A
#
# COMPACT_ATOMS: atom_id res chain seq x y z
N MET A 1 -5.63 -12.97 14.17
CA MET A 1 -6.29 -13.12 12.85
C MET A 1 -5.43 -13.95 11.90
N ASP A 2 -5.99 -14.62 10.89
CA ASP A 2 -5.19 -15.29 9.83
C ASP A 2 -4.92 -14.37 8.63
N THR A 3 -3.97 -14.72 7.78
CA THR A 3 -3.55 -13.91 6.61
C THR A 3 -4.70 -13.67 5.62
N LYS A 4 -5.56 -14.66 5.40
CA LYS A 4 -6.71 -14.53 4.47
C LYS A 4 -7.69 -13.48 4.98
N SER A 5 -8.09 -13.58 6.24
CA SER A 5 -9.01 -12.63 6.89
C SER A 5 -8.42 -11.21 6.90
N ALA A 6 -7.11 -11.09 7.12
CA ALA A 6 -6.41 -9.81 7.06
C ALA A 6 -6.45 -9.19 5.65
N PHE A 7 -6.27 -9.99 4.59
CA PHE A 7 -6.45 -9.51 3.22
C PHE A 7 -7.90 -9.13 2.91
N ASP A 8 -8.88 -9.91 3.34
CA ASP A 8 -10.30 -9.60 3.13
C ASP A 8 -10.70 -8.28 3.82
N LEU A 9 -10.08 -7.96 4.96
CA LEU A 9 -10.22 -6.66 5.63
C LEU A 9 -9.53 -5.54 4.86
N LEU A 10 -8.29 -5.75 4.39
CA LEU A 10 -7.59 -4.77 3.57
C LEU A 10 -8.40 -4.43 2.30
N GLN A 11 -8.88 -5.43 1.57
CA GLN A 11 -9.66 -5.22 0.34
C GLN A 11 -10.94 -4.42 0.59
N ARG A 12 -11.68 -4.73 1.67
CA ARG A 12 -12.85 -3.94 2.07
C ARG A 12 -12.48 -2.50 2.40
N SER A 13 -11.41 -2.29 3.17
CA SER A 13 -10.93 -0.94 3.52
C SER A 13 -10.45 -0.14 2.32
N LEU A 14 -9.83 -0.79 1.33
CA LEU A 14 -9.42 -0.15 0.06
C LEU A 14 -10.65 0.19 -0.79
N GLN A 15 -11.69 -0.65 -0.79
CA GLN A 15 -12.95 -0.33 -1.44
C GLN A 15 -13.63 0.88 -0.78
N ASP A 16 -13.65 0.93 0.56
CA ASP A 16 -14.18 2.09 1.30
C ASP A 16 -13.41 3.39 0.99
N LEU A 17 -12.11 3.29 0.70
CA LEU A 17 -11.31 4.43 0.27
C LEU A 17 -11.75 4.93 -1.11
N CYS A 18 -11.97 4.01 -2.06
CA CYS A 18 -12.51 4.35 -3.38
C CYS A 18 -13.88 5.02 -3.25
N ASP A 19 -14.77 4.43 -2.46
CA ASP A 19 -16.13 4.93 -2.24
C ASP A 19 -16.13 6.31 -1.59
N ALA A 20 -15.29 6.54 -0.58
CA ALA A 20 -15.18 7.85 0.07
C ALA A 20 -14.60 8.92 -0.86
N PHE A 21 -13.65 8.58 -1.72
CA PHE A 21 -13.14 9.49 -2.73
C PHE A 21 -14.23 9.84 -3.75
N ASN A 22 -14.94 8.82 -4.28
CA ASN A 22 -16.02 8.99 -5.25
C ASN A 22 -17.18 9.83 -4.71
N GLN A 23 -17.49 9.66 -3.43
CA GLN A 23 -18.49 10.46 -2.70
C GLN A 23 -17.98 11.84 -2.28
N LYS A 24 -16.75 12.21 -2.63
CA LYS A 24 -16.10 13.48 -2.28
C LYS A 24 -15.99 13.71 -0.77
N LYS A 25 -15.88 12.64 0.01
CA LYS A 25 -15.72 12.67 1.48
C LYS A 25 -14.26 12.64 1.91
N PHE A 26 -13.36 12.19 1.04
CA PHE A 26 -11.95 12.05 1.35
C PHE A 26 -11.05 12.46 0.17
N PHE A 27 -10.10 13.35 0.42
CA PHE A 27 -9.12 13.84 -0.56
C PHE A 27 -7.74 13.89 0.09
N PRO A 28 -6.93 12.81 -0.02
CA PRO A 28 -5.68 12.70 0.73
C PRO A 28 -4.61 13.64 0.20
N LEU A 29 -4.11 14.54 1.06
CA LEU A 29 -3.03 15.47 0.74
C LEU A 29 -1.65 14.84 0.85
N LEU A 30 -1.50 13.80 1.67
CA LEU A 30 -0.26 13.07 1.92
C LEU A 30 -0.50 11.55 1.86
N GLU A 31 0.59 10.79 1.73
CA GLU A 31 0.57 9.33 1.87
C GLU A 31 0.09 8.92 3.26
N ALA A 32 0.50 9.68 4.29
CA ALA A 32 0.05 9.50 5.67
C ALA A 32 -1.48 9.62 5.83
N ASP A 33 -2.15 10.43 5.01
CA ASP A 33 -3.62 10.53 5.06
C ASP A 33 -4.26 9.23 4.58
N VAL A 34 -3.70 8.60 3.55
CA VAL A 34 -4.16 7.29 3.05
C VAL A 34 -3.93 6.22 4.11
N ALA A 35 -2.74 6.18 4.71
CA ALA A 35 -2.42 5.25 5.78
C ALA A 35 -3.36 5.41 6.99
N ALA A 36 -3.61 6.64 7.44
CA ALA A 36 -4.52 6.93 8.54
C ALA A 36 -5.97 6.55 8.21
N TYR A 37 -6.43 6.83 6.99
CA TYR A 37 -7.76 6.43 6.54
C TYR A 37 -7.91 4.90 6.53
N LEU A 38 -6.93 4.18 5.97
CA LEU A 38 -6.95 2.72 5.93
C LEU A 38 -6.87 2.11 7.33
N TYR A 39 -6.08 2.69 8.24
CA TYR A 39 -6.06 2.28 9.65
C TYR A 39 -7.47 2.37 10.26
N TYR A 40 -8.13 3.52 10.11
CA TYR A 40 -9.49 3.73 10.61
C TYR A 40 -10.49 2.76 9.98
N ARG A 41 -10.44 2.55 8.65
CA ARG A 41 -11.35 1.62 7.97
C ARG A 41 -11.11 0.17 8.34
N LEU A 42 -9.86 -0.25 8.58
CA LEU A 42 -9.57 -1.60 9.09
C LEU A 42 -10.24 -1.83 10.44
N LEU A 43 -10.19 -0.84 11.35
CA LEU A 43 -10.87 -0.89 12.64
C LEU A 43 -12.39 -1.01 12.46
N GLU A 44 -13.00 -0.12 11.66
CA GLU A 44 -14.45 -0.12 11.39
C GLU A 44 -14.92 -1.42 10.70
N ASN A 45 -14.08 -2.02 9.86
CA ASN A 45 -14.38 -3.28 9.17
C ASN A 45 -14.18 -4.52 10.07
N GLY A 46 -13.81 -4.32 11.34
CA GLY A 46 -13.77 -5.36 12.37
C GLY A 46 -12.39 -5.89 12.72
N CYS A 47 -11.31 -5.23 12.28
CA CYS A 47 -9.97 -5.58 12.76
C CYS A 47 -9.79 -5.09 14.21
N PRO A 48 -9.39 -5.94 15.16
CA PRO A 48 -9.22 -5.52 16.54
C PRO A 48 -8.15 -4.42 16.66
N LEU A 49 -8.41 -3.37 17.44
CA LEU A 49 -7.43 -2.29 17.67
C LEU A 49 -6.09 -2.82 18.22
N SER A 50 -6.13 -3.90 19.00
CA SER A 50 -4.95 -4.59 19.53
C SER A 50 -4.15 -5.37 18.47
N GLU A 51 -4.58 -5.39 17.21
CA GLU A 51 -3.90 -6.06 16.11
C GLU A 51 -3.45 -5.10 14.99
N ILE A 52 -3.84 -3.82 14.98
CA ILE A 52 -3.51 -2.87 13.91
C ILE A 52 -2.47 -1.86 14.38
N TYR A 53 -1.39 -1.73 13.60
CA TYR A 53 -0.29 -0.83 13.90
C TYR A 53 0.12 -0.04 12.68
N SER A 54 0.42 1.25 12.85
CA SER A 54 0.98 2.11 11.82
C SER A 54 2.43 2.44 12.14
N GLU A 55 3.26 2.64 11.12
CA GLU A 55 4.66 3.11 11.27
C GLU A 55 5.46 2.29 12.30
N THR A 56 5.32 0.96 12.21
CA THR A 56 5.82 0.03 13.23
C THR A 56 6.92 -0.89 12.72
N ARG A 57 7.62 -1.52 13.68
CA ARG A 57 8.68 -2.51 13.43
C ARG A 57 8.13 -3.92 13.56
N LEU A 58 8.66 -4.83 12.76
CA LEU A 58 8.34 -6.25 12.87
C LEU A 58 9.29 -6.97 13.81
N CYS A 59 8.81 -8.06 14.42
CA CYS A 59 9.67 -8.93 15.21
C CYS A 59 10.64 -9.69 14.29
N GLY A 60 11.90 -9.85 14.71
CA GLY A 60 12.95 -10.49 13.91
C GLY A 60 13.69 -9.57 12.93
N VAL A 61 13.27 -8.32 12.80
CA VAL A 61 13.91 -7.27 12.00
C VAL A 61 14.91 -6.50 12.88
N SER A 62 16.11 -6.17 12.38
CA SER A 62 17.15 -5.54 13.19
C SER A 62 16.75 -4.13 13.65
N ARG A 63 17.21 -3.72 14.85
CA ARG A 63 16.97 -2.37 15.35
C ARG A 63 17.65 -1.34 14.45
N GLY A 64 16.86 -0.43 13.88
CA GLY A 64 17.32 0.59 12.93
C GLY A 64 16.84 0.37 11.50
N GLU A 65 16.24 -0.80 11.21
CA GLU A 65 15.61 -1.08 9.93
C GLU A 65 14.26 -0.38 9.78
N ARG A 66 13.78 -0.39 8.52
CA ARG A 66 12.61 0.34 8.01
C ARG A 66 11.32 -0.02 8.77
N LYS A 67 10.48 0.98 8.99
CA LYS A 67 9.11 0.84 9.49
C LYS A 67 8.15 0.57 8.33
N PHE A 68 7.06 -0.12 8.63
CA PHE A 68 6.01 -0.39 7.66
C PHE A 68 4.78 0.46 7.95
N ASP A 69 4.15 0.94 6.88
CA ASP A 69 3.09 1.95 6.96
C ASP A 69 1.88 1.40 7.72
N LEU A 70 1.48 0.15 7.43
CA LEU A 70 0.48 -0.60 8.17
C LEU A 70 0.88 -2.06 8.39
N VAL A 71 0.61 -2.56 9.58
CA VAL A 71 0.83 -3.95 9.97
C VAL A 71 -0.38 -4.45 10.74
N ILE A 72 -0.89 -5.62 10.36
CA ILE A 72 -1.84 -6.40 11.16
C ILE A 72 -1.08 -7.55 11.79
N GLY A 73 -1.17 -7.74 13.10
CA GLY A 73 -0.45 -8.78 13.82
C GLY A 73 -0.53 -8.63 15.34
N GLN A 74 0.25 -9.43 16.07
CA GLN A 74 0.27 -9.37 17.54
C GLN A 74 1.48 -8.56 18.03
N ALA A 75 1.26 -7.58 18.91
CA ALA A 75 2.39 -6.88 19.54
C ALA A 75 3.15 -7.77 20.51
N ASN A 76 4.47 -7.66 20.46
CA ASN A 76 5.38 -8.07 21.52
C ASN A 76 5.93 -6.82 22.21
N THR A 77 5.44 -6.56 23.42
CA THR A 77 5.71 -5.32 24.17
C THR A 77 7.11 -5.28 24.76
N THR A 78 7.79 -6.42 24.93
CA THR A 78 9.14 -6.46 25.50
C THR A 78 10.20 -5.84 24.56
N PRO A 79 10.36 -6.31 23.30
CA PRO A 79 11.22 -5.64 22.34
C PRO A 79 10.55 -4.43 21.66
N GLY A 80 9.22 -4.28 21.75
CA GLY A 80 8.46 -3.26 21.04
C GLY A 80 8.40 -3.54 19.54
N CYS A 81 7.79 -4.66 19.14
CA CYS A 81 7.63 -5.07 17.74
C CYS A 81 6.28 -5.75 17.52
N VAL A 82 5.93 -6.02 16.26
CA VAL A 82 4.72 -6.75 15.87
C VAL A 82 5.11 -8.05 15.18
N GLN A 83 4.54 -9.17 15.61
CA GLN A 83 4.55 -10.43 14.87
C GLN A 83 3.45 -10.36 13.82
N PRO A 84 3.77 -10.21 12.53
CA PRO A 84 2.78 -9.84 11.53
C PRO A 84 1.99 -11.05 11.02
N VAL A 85 0.78 -10.77 10.54
CA VAL A 85 -0.02 -11.63 9.66
C VAL A 85 -0.32 -10.97 8.32
N LEU A 86 -0.23 -9.63 8.28
CA LEU A 86 -0.25 -8.81 7.07
C LEU A 86 0.67 -7.59 7.26
N VAL A 87 1.46 -7.27 6.24
CA VAL A 87 2.32 -6.07 6.16
C VAL A 87 1.98 -5.34 4.88
N VAL A 88 1.74 -4.03 4.98
CA VAL A 88 1.36 -3.19 3.85
C VAL A 88 2.30 -1.99 3.76
N GLN A 89 2.86 -1.79 2.58
CA GLN A 89 3.46 -0.52 2.15
C GLN A 89 2.47 0.20 1.24
N ILE A 90 2.37 1.51 1.40
CA ILE A 90 1.44 2.38 0.69
C ILE A 90 2.27 3.41 -0.05
N LYS A 91 2.12 3.49 -1.36
CA LYS A 91 2.64 4.62 -2.14
C LYS A 91 1.52 5.45 -2.74
N ALA A 92 1.48 6.73 -2.40
CA ALA A 92 0.54 7.68 -3.00
C ALA A 92 1.18 8.46 -4.16
N PHE A 93 0.51 8.48 -5.32
CA PHE A 93 0.83 9.39 -6.42
C PHE A 93 -0.27 10.43 -6.53
N GLN A 94 0.00 11.63 -6.03
CA GLN A 94 -0.99 12.71 -6.02
C GLN A 94 -0.93 13.52 -7.31
N ARG A 95 -2.07 14.00 -7.77
CA ARG A 95 -2.12 14.94 -8.89
C ARG A 95 -1.52 16.31 -8.54
N TRP A 96 -1.56 16.69 -7.27
CA TRP A 96 -1.07 17.98 -6.77
C TRP A 96 0.23 17.82 -5.97
N GLY A 97 0.95 18.93 -5.79
CA GLY A 97 2.11 18.98 -4.89
C GLY A 97 3.37 18.27 -5.37
N HIS A 98 3.31 17.55 -6.50
CA HIS A 98 4.45 16.83 -7.04
C HIS A 98 4.73 17.13 -8.52
N SER A 99 5.97 17.49 -8.80
CA SER A 99 6.53 17.57 -10.14
C SER A 99 6.75 16.17 -10.75
N PRO A 100 6.82 16.06 -12.08
CA PRO A 100 7.17 14.80 -12.74
C PRO A 100 8.47 14.15 -12.22
N GLN A 101 9.45 14.96 -11.81
CA GLN A 101 10.70 14.47 -11.22
C GLN A 101 10.49 13.86 -9.83
N GLN A 102 9.64 14.47 -9.00
CA GLN A 102 9.27 13.91 -7.70
C GLN A 102 8.51 12.59 -7.86
N HIS A 103 7.54 12.51 -8.77
CA HIS A 103 6.89 11.24 -9.09
C HIS A 103 7.89 10.17 -9.54
N ARG A 104 8.86 10.55 -10.40
CA ARG A 104 9.91 9.64 -10.87
C ARG A 104 10.76 9.12 -9.70
N ARG A 105 11.12 9.98 -8.75
CA ARG A 105 11.85 9.58 -7.53
C ARG A 105 11.01 8.66 -6.64
N ARG A 106 9.72 8.96 -6.44
CA ARG A 106 8.81 8.11 -5.67
C ARG A 106 8.67 6.72 -6.29
N PHE A 107 8.49 6.64 -7.61
CA PHE A 107 8.44 5.35 -8.29
C PHE A 107 9.76 4.58 -8.16
N LYS A 108 10.90 5.27 -8.24
CA LYS A 108 12.20 4.63 -7.95
C LYS A 108 12.23 4.05 -6.53
N SER A 109 11.76 4.78 -5.53
CA SER A 109 11.66 4.32 -4.13
C SER A 109 10.74 3.09 -3.99
N VAL A 110 9.60 3.03 -4.70
CA VAL A 110 8.78 1.79 -4.73
C VAL A 110 9.63 0.59 -5.16
N LEU A 111 10.37 0.73 -6.26
CA LEU A 111 11.18 -0.35 -6.82
C LEU A 111 12.34 -0.75 -5.90
N SER A 112 13.10 0.22 -5.41
CA SER A 112 14.38 -0.05 -4.72
C SER A 112 14.28 -0.14 -3.20
N GLU A 113 13.18 0.34 -2.61
CA GLU A 113 13.02 0.44 -1.16
C GLU A 113 11.79 -0.33 -0.69
N ASP A 114 10.60 -0.09 -1.26
CA ASP A 114 9.34 -0.67 -0.75
C ASP A 114 9.27 -2.17 -1.03
N ILE A 115 9.35 -2.56 -2.30
CA ILE A 115 9.38 -3.97 -2.76
C ILE A 115 10.60 -4.69 -2.16
N GLU A 116 11.78 -4.07 -2.33
CA GLU A 116 12.93 -4.10 -1.42
C GLU A 116 12.72 -4.80 -0.06
N SER A 117 12.05 -4.04 0.79
CA SER A 117 11.83 -4.33 2.20
C SER A 117 10.81 -5.44 2.39
N LEU A 118 9.75 -5.46 1.57
CA LEU A 118 8.73 -6.52 1.59
C LEU A 118 9.32 -7.88 1.19
N LYS A 119 10.27 -7.92 0.27
CA LYS A 119 10.99 -9.15 -0.09
C LYS A 119 11.89 -9.63 1.04
N GLN A 120 12.62 -8.72 1.68
CA GLN A 120 13.54 -9.05 2.79
C GLN A 120 12.80 -9.70 3.97
N ILE A 121 11.58 -9.25 4.28
CA ILE A 121 10.80 -9.83 5.38
C ILE A 121 10.10 -11.16 5.04
N SER A 122 10.34 -11.74 3.86
CA SER A 122 9.82 -13.07 3.49
C SER A 122 10.24 -14.18 4.46
N GLY A 123 11.41 -14.05 5.11
CA GLY A 123 11.86 -14.98 6.15
C GLY A 123 11.10 -14.88 7.47
N ILE A 124 10.34 -13.80 7.67
CA ILE A 124 9.49 -13.56 8.85
C ILE A 124 8.04 -13.85 8.53
N LEU A 125 7.59 -13.48 7.33
CA LEU A 125 6.23 -13.58 6.87
C LEU A 125 6.21 -14.04 5.41
N GLN A 126 5.97 -15.33 5.17
CA GLN A 126 6.00 -15.92 3.84
C GLN A 126 4.86 -15.39 2.94
N ASP A 127 3.66 -15.29 3.49
CA ASP A 127 2.44 -14.77 2.83
C ASP A 127 1.87 -13.60 3.65
N GLY A 128 1.11 -12.69 3.03
CA GLY A 128 0.59 -11.52 3.75
C GLY A 128 1.46 -10.28 3.62
N ARG A 129 2.08 -10.09 2.46
CA ARG A 129 2.86 -8.89 2.14
C ARG A 129 2.18 -8.18 0.98
N ALA A 130 1.93 -6.89 1.12
CA ALA A 130 1.17 -6.12 0.15
C ALA A 130 1.83 -4.77 -0.16
N GLU A 131 1.85 -4.43 -1.44
CA GLU A 131 2.11 -3.09 -1.95
C GLU A 131 0.78 -2.48 -2.40
N VAL A 132 0.44 -1.31 -1.87
CA VAL A 132 -0.77 -0.57 -2.22
C VAL A 132 -0.35 0.72 -2.92
N ILE A 133 -0.71 0.86 -4.19
CA ILE A 133 -0.49 2.09 -4.94
C ILE A 133 -1.79 2.89 -5.00
N ALA A 134 -1.83 4.01 -4.28
CA ALA A 134 -2.92 4.98 -4.30
C ALA A 134 -2.64 6.05 -5.36
N ASP A 135 -3.16 5.83 -6.56
CA ASP A 135 -2.84 6.60 -7.76
C ASP A 135 -3.92 7.64 -8.05
N PHE A 136 -3.77 8.83 -7.48
CA PHE A 136 -4.70 9.95 -7.66
C PHE A 136 -4.33 10.84 -8.86
N VAL A 137 -3.52 10.35 -9.81
CA VAL A 137 -3.17 11.11 -11.02
C VAL A 137 -4.20 10.84 -12.12
N PHE A 138 -5.15 11.75 -12.29
CA PHE A 138 -6.12 11.75 -13.38
C PHE A 138 -5.84 12.92 -14.34
N THR A 139 -5.72 12.61 -15.63
CA THR A 139 -5.73 13.61 -16.71
C THR A 139 -6.65 13.11 -17.83
N SER A 140 -7.04 14.01 -18.74
CA SER A 140 -7.80 13.62 -19.94
C SER A 140 -7.09 12.59 -20.83
N GLN A 141 -5.79 12.33 -20.58
CA GLN A 141 -4.95 11.42 -21.35
C GLN A 141 -4.43 10.23 -20.53
N SER A 142 -4.68 10.16 -19.22
CA SER A 142 -4.08 9.15 -18.34
C SER A 142 -4.98 8.81 -17.15
N SER A 143 -5.27 7.51 -17.00
CA SER A 143 -5.92 6.91 -15.84
C SER A 143 -4.85 6.40 -14.85
N GLY A 144 -4.22 7.32 -14.12
CA GLY A 144 -3.16 6.99 -13.15
C GLY A 144 -1.74 7.15 -13.67
N TYR A 145 -0.82 7.45 -12.76
CA TYR A 145 0.62 7.48 -12.95
C TYR A 145 1.20 6.13 -13.40
N LEU A 146 0.69 5.00 -12.92
CA LEU A 146 1.21 3.68 -13.30
C LEU A 146 0.90 3.27 -14.75
N SER A 147 -0.05 3.95 -15.40
CA SER A 147 -0.33 3.79 -16.83
C SER A 147 0.79 4.33 -17.73
N GLY A 148 1.67 5.19 -17.18
CA GLY A 148 2.81 5.74 -17.90
C GLY A 148 4.00 4.78 -18.04
N LYS A 149 5.02 5.22 -18.80
CA LYS A 149 6.23 4.43 -19.06
C LYS A 149 7.39 4.73 -18.10
N TRP A 150 8.17 3.72 -17.79
CA TRP A 150 9.47 3.77 -17.14
C TRP A 150 10.48 2.99 -17.99
N ASN A 151 11.50 3.68 -18.51
CA ASN A 151 12.50 3.10 -19.41
C ASN A 151 11.88 2.28 -20.56
N GLY A 152 10.82 2.81 -21.18
CA GLY A 152 10.13 2.19 -22.33
C GLY A 152 9.04 1.16 -21.97
N ARG A 153 9.00 0.64 -20.74
CA ARG A 153 8.00 -0.33 -20.26
C ARG A 153 6.90 0.35 -19.45
N ILE A 154 5.69 -0.24 -19.39
CA ILE A 154 4.60 0.29 -18.56
C ILE A 154 4.92 0.08 -17.07
N ARG A 155 4.76 1.12 -16.25
CA ARG A 155 5.10 1.08 -14.82
C ARG A 155 4.32 0.02 -14.06
N ARG A 156 3.02 -0.08 -14.33
CA ARG A 156 2.14 -1.13 -13.78
C ARG A 156 2.72 -2.53 -13.99
N ASP A 157 3.15 -2.82 -15.22
CA ASP A 157 3.62 -4.16 -15.58
C ASP A 157 4.97 -4.47 -14.94
N ILE A 158 5.85 -3.47 -14.76
CA ILE A 158 7.09 -3.61 -14.00
C ILE A 158 6.79 -3.98 -12.55
N LEU A 159 5.86 -3.28 -11.88
CA LEU A 159 5.49 -3.59 -10.50
C LEU A 159 4.86 -4.98 -10.40
N ALA A 160 3.96 -5.33 -11.33
CA ALA A 160 3.31 -6.63 -11.34
C ALA A 160 4.31 -7.79 -11.47
N GLU A 161 5.35 -7.64 -12.30
CA GLU A 161 6.44 -8.61 -12.44
C GLU A 161 7.19 -8.78 -11.12
N LEU A 162 7.70 -7.68 -10.55
CA LEU A 162 8.48 -7.69 -9.31
C LEU A 162 7.69 -8.24 -8.12
N CYS A 163 6.43 -7.80 -7.96
CA CYS A 163 5.56 -8.28 -6.89
C CYS A 163 5.24 -9.77 -7.03
N ARG A 164 4.99 -10.26 -8.26
CA ARG A 164 4.76 -11.68 -8.51
C ARG A 164 5.98 -12.54 -8.19
N GLU A 165 7.17 -12.12 -8.61
CA GLU A 165 8.42 -12.81 -8.32
C GLU A 165 8.71 -12.89 -6.81
N ALA A 166 8.31 -11.87 -6.05
CA ALA A 166 8.53 -11.80 -4.61
C ALA A 166 7.36 -12.35 -3.74
N ASN A 167 6.29 -12.86 -4.37
CA ASN A 167 5.04 -13.24 -3.71
C ASN A 167 4.46 -12.12 -2.83
N ILE A 168 4.35 -10.92 -3.41
CA ILE A 168 3.76 -9.72 -2.81
C ILE A 168 2.45 -9.42 -3.54
N ALA A 169 1.37 -9.24 -2.80
CA ALA A 169 0.11 -8.79 -3.39
C ALA A 169 0.23 -7.32 -3.83
N LEU A 170 -0.27 -7.00 -5.02
CA LEU A 170 -0.23 -5.64 -5.54
C LEU A 170 -1.66 -5.12 -5.73
N PHE A 171 -2.02 -4.08 -4.99
CA PHE A 171 -3.26 -3.35 -5.15
C PHE A 171 -3.00 -2.01 -5.82
N TRP A 172 -3.78 -1.69 -6.85
CA TRP A 172 -3.74 -0.42 -7.53
C TRP A 172 -5.10 0.24 -7.45
N ILE A 173 -5.15 1.34 -6.70
CA ILE A 173 -6.32 2.20 -6.59
C ILE A 173 -6.12 3.33 -7.58
N ARG A 174 -7.01 3.48 -8.55
CA ARG A 174 -6.85 4.43 -9.65
C ARG A 174 -8.17 5.02 -10.13
N PRO A 175 -8.16 6.22 -10.74
CA PRO A 175 -9.30 6.73 -11.45
C PRO A 175 -9.55 5.90 -12.72
N ASP A 176 -10.82 5.64 -13.01
CA ASP A 176 -11.30 5.15 -14.29
C ASP A 176 -11.44 6.32 -15.30
N ARG A 177 -12.13 6.09 -16.42
CA ARG A 177 -12.34 7.12 -17.46
C ARG A 177 -13.42 8.15 -17.08
N GLN A 178 -14.16 7.92 -16.01
CA GLN A 178 -15.24 8.75 -15.47
C GLN A 178 -14.80 9.49 -14.20
N ASP A 179 -13.48 9.52 -13.93
CA ASP A 179 -12.87 10.04 -12.71
C ASP A 179 -13.42 9.39 -11.43
N GLN A 180 -13.90 8.14 -11.52
CA GLN A 180 -14.26 7.31 -10.37
C GLN A 180 -13.07 6.45 -9.98
N MET A 181 -12.69 6.46 -8.72
CA MET A 181 -11.68 5.57 -8.17
C MET A 181 -12.22 4.15 -8.14
N GLU A 182 -11.41 3.22 -8.66
CA GLU A 182 -11.61 1.78 -8.57
C GLU A 182 -10.35 1.11 -8.01
N MET A 183 -10.53 -0.05 -7.40
CA MET A 183 -9.45 -0.89 -6.91
C MET A 183 -9.26 -2.09 -7.83
N GLU A 184 -8.04 -2.31 -8.27
CA GLU A 184 -7.61 -3.49 -9.02
C GLU A 184 -6.56 -4.26 -8.21
N ARG A 185 -6.76 -5.56 -8.00
CA ARG A 185 -5.72 -6.45 -7.51
C ARG A 185 -4.98 -7.04 -8.70
N ILE A 186 -3.72 -6.66 -8.89
CA ILE A 186 -2.92 -7.02 -10.06
C ILE A 186 -2.19 -8.37 -9.87
N VAL A 187 -1.79 -8.67 -8.63
CA VAL A 187 -1.09 -9.90 -8.21
C VAL A 187 -1.78 -10.51 -6.98
#